data_AF-A3GEV0-F1
#
_entry.id   AF-A3GEV0-F1
#
_cell.length_a   1.000
_cell.length_b   1.000
_cell.length_c   1.000
_cell.angle_alpha   90.00
_cell.angle_beta   90.00
_cell.angle_gamma   90.00
#
_symmetry.space_group_name_H-M   'P 1'
#
loop_
_entity.id
_entity.type
_entity.pdbx_description
1 polymer ?
#
loop_
_entity_poly.entity_id
_entity_poly.type
_entity_poly.pdbx_seq_one_letter_code
_entity_poly.pdbx_strand_id
1 'polypeptide(L)'
;MTGITNHVDSTSSYFASIVSKNGRNEVSIFPIEKDTSLGEIKTNQVVKIELEAEDTVVDAMWIDAPAKRGKKRAKDDKEMSNFETSEAKLVVLLISGDFIFFSPGVDKIVNRIAHGSKFTNLVGSNDGESIWAYSGEEEKFVEFSVVENKVIKETKFNRKIGIAKGIKYKGSKITARSVPVVVESTGSLEVVDVAKSKNQVVVEFGNPSHSTNAYKVIRQSQTHPERIIALRKNSNELQVFNISNVEDIISLRANSEILNFSVVSTASQEQIFAFTTTNVEVYNIDYNTTVTDVSAASIIKTSSAGIPLSAVVYDQDENQLIGVWYDLLEPRFIRIASDISFEGLVEIPIEYHERSQNAIVNGHSEIAVHIPKEVTVDNLSAQELHQTLTGLLTTEEVNSSEVIFVCSTNDNENNIKQVLKMLSTESTDLLLRVFELISSEVAKDPSKNTPLSKWLKLLLLGYGGAIAKESSQSENLKNLQSGLNNGIKLLPHLLALQGRLQLLKSQSELRSRISTLNIETNDDIEDDNDNESIVYANGENDENDISKFIETESQDTLAEEVEEDDDDE
;
A
#
# COMPACT_ATOMS: atom_id res chain seq x y z
N MET A 1 -0.61 17.30 -2.16
CA MET A 1 -0.51 16.21 -3.14
C MET A 1 -1.14 14.99 -2.52
N THR A 2 -2.06 14.34 -3.23
CA THR A 2 -2.57 13.02 -2.84
C THR A 2 -1.37 12.10 -2.71
N GLY A 3 -1.04 11.65 -1.49
CA GLY A 3 0.03 10.67 -1.25
C GLY A 3 -0.32 9.28 -1.80
N ILE A 4 -0.89 9.23 -3.01
CA ILE A 4 -1.23 8.04 -3.76
C ILE A 4 -0.75 8.29 -5.20
N THR A 5 0.10 7.41 -5.71
CA THR A 5 0.56 7.42 -7.10
C THR A 5 0.31 6.06 -7.74
N ASN A 6 -0.04 6.10 -9.03
CA ASN A 6 -0.55 4.95 -9.75
C ASN A 6 0.29 4.69 -11.00
N HIS A 7 0.67 3.44 -11.21
CA HIS A 7 1.55 3.04 -12.30
C HIS A 7 1.04 1.75 -12.94
N VAL A 8 0.79 1.80 -14.23
CA VAL A 8 0.44 0.63 -15.05
C VAL A 8 1.70 0.14 -15.74
N ASP A 9 1.88 -1.17 -15.82
CA ASP A 9 3.01 -1.77 -16.54
C ASP A 9 2.85 -1.63 -18.06
N SER A 10 3.91 -1.95 -18.80
CA SER A 10 3.93 -1.82 -20.26
C SER A 10 2.93 -2.74 -20.97
N THR A 11 2.58 -3.86 -20.33
CA THR A 11 1.65 -4.86 -20.89
C THR A 11 0.20 -4.64 -20.44
N SER A 12 -0.04 -3.69 -19.53
CA SER A 12 -1.34 -3.49 -18.86
C SER A 12 -1.85 -4.72 -18.10
N SER A 13 -0.95 -5.63 -17.72
CA SER A 13 -1.26 -6.81 -16.89
C SER A 13 -1.21 -6.51 -15.40
N TYR A 14 -0.57 -5.40 -14.99
CA TYR A 14 -0.39 -5.06 -13.59
C TYR A 14 -0.65 -3.57 -13.32
N PHE A 15 -1.35 -3.32 -12.22
CA PHE A 15 -1.57 -2.00 -11.66
C PHE A 15 -0.87 -1.88 -10.31
N ALA A 16 0.01 -0.89 -10.16
CA ALA A 16 0.62 -0.54 -8.88
C ALA A 16 -0.05 0.71 -8.30
N SER A 17 -0.45 0.63 -7.02
CA SER A 17 -0.89 1.75 -6.20
C SER A 17 0.11 1.93 -5.07
N ILE A 18 0.75 3.09 -5.02
CA ILE A 18 1.72 3.44 -3.99
C ILE A 18 1.09 4.48 -3.09
N VAL A 19 0.91 4.16 -1.82
CA VAL A 19 0.40 5.08 -0.81
C VAL A 19 1.58 5.52 0.06
N SER A 20 1.92 6.81 0.04
CA SER A 20 2.97 7.41 0.85
C SER A 20 2.38 8.58 1.64
N LYS A 21 1.82 8.28 2.82
CA LYS A 21 1.24 9.26 3.76
C LYS A 21 1.65 8.94 5.20
N ASN A 22 1.60 9.95 6.08
CA ASN A 22 1.82 9.76 7.51
C ASN A 22 0.90 8.67 8.07
N GLY A 23 1.48 7.56 8.51
CA GLY A 23 0.76 6.41 9.08
C GLY A 23 0.38 5.31 8.08
N ARG A 24 0.64 5.46 6.78
CA ARG A 24 0.55 4.37 5.79
C ARG A 24 1.53 4.60 4.64
N ASN A 25 2.55 3.76 4.59
CA ASN A 25 3.54 3.72 3.53
C ASN A 25 3.53 2.32 2.91
N GLU A 26 2.87 2.15 1.76
CA GLU A 26 2.54 0.83 1.22
C GLU A 26 2.60 0.83 -0.30
N VAL A 27 3.21 -0.23 -0.86
CA VAL A 27 3.16 -0.55 -2.28
C VAL A 27 2.22 -1.74 -2.45
N SER A 28 1.14 -1.52 -3.21
CA SER A 28 0.21 -2.58 -3.61
C SER A 28 0.31 -2.84 -5.10
N ILE A 29 0.49 -4.09 -5.51
CA ILE A 29 0.50 -4.55 -6.91
C ILE A 29 -0.71 -5.46 -7.12
N PHE A 30 -1.55 -5.08 -8.09
CA PHE A 30 -2.77 -5.77 -8.46
C PHE A 30 -2.58 -6.38 -9.86
N PRO A 31 -2.77 -7.69 -10.03
CA PRO A 31 -2.89 -8.28 -11.36
C PRO A 31 -4.22 -7.87 -11.98
N ILE A 32 -4.15 -7.39 -13.21
CA ILE A 32 -5.30 -7.18 -14.07
C ILE A 32 -5.51 -8.53 -14.77
N GLU A 33 -6.26 -9.42 -14.12
CA GLU A 33 -6.42 -10.81 -14.54
C GLU A 33 -7.36 -10.97 -15.75
N LYS A 34 -6.99 -11.93 -16.61
CA LYS A 34 -7.62 -12.34 -17.89
C LYS A 34 -8.92 -13.15 -17.77
N ASP A 35 -9.53 -13.19 -16.58
CA ASP A 35 -10.72 -14.03 -16.32
C ASP A 35 -11.68 -13.38 -15.31
N THR A 36 -12.08 -12.14 -15.59
CA THR A 36 -12.97 -11.33 -14.75
C THR A 36 -14.11 -10.73 -15.56
N SER A 37 -15.05 -11.60 -15.95
CA SER A 37 -16.38 -11.20 -16.46
C SER A 37 -17.13 -10.13 -15.64
N LEU A 38 -16.70 -9.84 -14.41
CA LEU A 38 -17.27 -8.86 -13.47
C LEU A 38 -16.33 -7.69 -13.10
N GLY A 39 -15.10 -7.60 -13.62
CA GLY A 39 -14.17 -6.52 -13.27
C GLY A 39 -13.67 -6.53 -11.81
N GLU A 40 -13.86 -7.65 -11.09
CA GLU A 40 -13.37 -7.84 -9.72
C GLU A 40 -11.96 -8.45 -9.73
N ILE A 41 -10.94 -7.71 -9.28
CA ILE A 41 -9.60 -8.28 -9.11
C ILE A 41 -9.63 -9.33 -8.00
N LYS A 42 -9.15 -10.54 -8.31
CA LYS A 42 -9.00 -11.60 -7.30
C LYS A 42 -8.02 -11.13 -6.22
N THR A 43 -8.57 -10.87 -5.02
CA THR A 43 -7.82 -10.32 -3.87
C THR A 43 -6.68 -11.22 -3.41
N ASN A 44 -6.71 -12.51 -3.73
CA ASN A 44 -5.70 -13.50 -3.34
C ASN A 44 -4.36 -13.38 -4.10
N GLN A 45 -4.31 -12.63 -5.20
CA GLN A 45 -3.06 -12.40 -5.95
C GLN A 45 -2.50 -10.99 -5.76
N VAL A 46 -3.17 -10.17 -4.95
CA VAL A 46 -2.70 -8.82 -4.65
C VAL A 46 -1.50 -8.91 -3.73
N VAL A 47 -0.39 -8.32 -4.16
CA VAL A 47 0.81 -8.17 -3.34
C VAL A 47 0.72 -6.83 -2.63
N LYS A 48 0.71 -6.84 -1.30
CA LYS A 48 0.79 -5.64 -0.47
C LYS A 48 2.06 -5.69 0.36
N ILE A 49 2.91 -4.68 0.23
CA ILE A 49 4.16 -4.58 0.96
C ILE A 49 4.21 -3.23 1.66
N GLU A 50 4.29 -3.26 2.99
CA GLU A 50 4.48 -2.08 3.82
C GLU A 50 5.96 -1.67 3.79
N LEU A 51 6.21 -0.38 3.56
CA LEU A 51 7.53 0.22 3.60
C LEU A 51 7.83 0.74 5.01
N GLU A 52 9.10 0.96 5.29
CA GLU A 52 9.53 1.58 6.55
C GLU A 52 8.99 3.03 6.65
N ALA A 53 8.87 3.56 7.86
CA ALA A 53 8.25 4.88 8.08
C ALA A 53 9.04 6.02 7.43
N GLU A 54 10.36 5.84 7.36
CA GLU A 54 11.35 6.73 6.74
C GLU A 54 11.41 6.60 5.21
N ASP A 55 10.92 5.49 4.63
CA ASP A 55 11.03 5.16 3.21
C ASP A 55 10.01 5.94 2.36
N THR A 56 10.07 7.28 2.38
CA THR A 56 9.15 8.12 1.58
C THR A 56 9.42 7.98 0.08
N VAL A 57 8.39 7.69 -0.70
CA VAL A 57 8.50 7.50 -2.16
C VAL A 57 8.55 8.83 -2.90
N VAL A 58 9.52 8.95 -3.81
CA VAL A 58 9.71 10.12 -4.69
C VAL A 58 9.17 9.85 -6.09
N ASP A 59 9.52 8.71 -6.68
CA ASP A 59 9.12 8.33 -8.03
C ASP A 59 9.04 6.80 -8.15
N ALA A 60 8.33 6.31 -9.16
CA ALA A 60 8.22 4.88 -9.43
C ALA A 60 8.00 4.59 -10.91
N MET A 61 8.47 3.43 -11.35
CA MET A 61 8.25 2.98 -12.72
C MET A 61 8.35 1.46 -12.87
N TRP A 62 7.69 0.95 -13.91
CA TRP A 62 7.83 -0.43 -14.35
C TRP A 62 9.02 -0.60 -15.30
N ILE A 63 9.77 -1.69 -15.13
CA ILE A 63 10.83 -2.14 -16.05
C ILE A 63 10.55 -3.59 -16.48
N ASP A 64 10.92 -3.90 -17.72
CA ASP A 64 10.84 -5.25 -18.27
C ASP A 64 12.23 -5.90 -18.12
N ALA A 65 12.52 -6.44 -16.93
CA ALA A 65 13.86 -6.95 -16.62
C ALA A 65 14.06 -8.37 -17.18
N PRO A 66 15.21 -8.67 -17.81
CA PRO A 66 15.48 -10.02 -18.28
C PRO A 66 15.56 -11.02 -17.12
N ALA A 67 14.96 -12.20 -17.29
CA ALA A 67 15.03 -13.26 -16.30
C ALA A 67 16.48 -13.70 -16.09
N LYS A 68 16.94 -13.77 -14.82
CA LYS A 68 18.28 -14.26 -14.49
C LYS A 68 18.41 -15.72 -14.95
N ARG A 69 19.23 -15.98 -15.97
CA ARG A 69 19.61 -17.35 -16.37
C ARG A 69 20.33 -18.01 -15.18
N GLY A 70 19.69 -18.98 -14.53
CA GLY A 70 20.34 -19.82 -13.55
C GLY A 70 21.58 -20.46 -14.17
N LYS A 71 22.74 -20.41 -13.48
CA LYS A 71 23.95 -21.13 -13.90
C LYS A 71 23.61 -22.61 -13.99
N LYS A 72 23.32 -23.11 -15.20
CA LYS A 72 23.15 -24.54 -15.48
C LYS A 72 24.44 -25.26 -15.07
N ARG A 73 24.37 -26.08 -14.02
CA ARG A 73 25.36 -27.14 -13.81
C ARG A 73 25.27 -28.06 -15.02
N ALA A 74 26.40 -28.26 -15.68
CA ALA A 74 26.48 -29.13 -16.85
C ALA A 74 26.10 -30.58 -16.47
N LYS A 75 24.97 -31.05 -16.98
CA LYS A 75 24.73 -32.45 -17.28
C LYS A 75 23.67 -32.54 -18.37
N ASP A 76 23.96 -33.37 -19.38
CA ASP A 76 23.13 -33.76 -20.52
C ASP A 76 21.65 -33.96 -20.12
N ASP A 77 20.63 -33.69 -20.91
CA ASP A 77 20.50 -33.78 -22.36
C ASP A 77 19.31 -32.92 -22.85
N LYS A 78 19.17 -32.83 -24.17
CA LYS A 78 18.19 -32.09 -24.98
C LYS A 78 16.75 -32.01 -24.42
N GLU A 79 16.24 -30.78 -24.28
CA GLU A 79 14.98 -30.36 -24.90
C GLU A 79 14.93 -28.83 -25.01
N MET A 80 14.45 -28.38 -26.17
CA MET A 80 14.63 -27.04 -26.71
C MET A 80 13.33 -26.26 -26.56
N SER A 81 13.28 -25.36 -25.58
CA SER A 81 12.35 -24.22 -25.56
C SER A 81 12.95 -23.09 -24.73
N ASN A 82 13.81 -22.28 -25.35
CA ASN A 82 14.21 -20.99 -24.80
C ASN A 82 13.06 -20.00 -25.05
N PHE A 83 12.09 -19.95 -24.14
CA PHE A 83 11.30 -18.73 -23.95
C PHE A 83 12.00 -17.93 -22.84
N GLU A 84 12.78 -16.92 -23.24
CA GLU A 84 13.22 -15.87 -22.32
C GLU A 84 12.00 -14.98 -22.04
N THR A 85 11.22 -15.31 -21.02
CA THR A 85 10.16 -14.41 -20.56
C THR A 85 10.79 -13.32 -19.71
N SER A 86 10.76 -12.09 -20.24
CA SER A 86 11.03 -10.88 -19.44
C SER A 86 10.05 -10.83 -18.26
N GLU A 87 10.53 -10.42 -17.09
CA GLU A 87 9.73 -10.31 -15.87
C GLU A 87 9.51 -8.83 -15.56
N ALA A 88 8.25 -8.39 -15.58
CA ALA A 88 7.88 -7.02 -15.20
C ALA A 88 8.23 -6.79 -13.73
N LYS A 89 8.96 -5.71 -13.43
CA LYS A 89 9.34 -5.31 -12.06
C LYS A 89 9.00 -3.86 -11.84
N LEU A 90 8.46 -3.57 -10.67
CA LEU A 90 8.24 -2.19 -10.23
C LEU A 90 9.49 -1.73 -9.47
N VAL A 91 10.04 -0.60 -9.90
CA VAL A 91 11.13 0.10 -9.22
C VAL A 91 10.55 1.32 -8.54
N VAL A 92 10.85 1.48 -7.26
CA VAL A 92 10.44 2.63 -6.44
C VAL A 92 11.70 3.35 -5.97
N LEU A 93 11.76 4.65 -6.22
CA LEU A 93 12.81 5.54 -5.73
C LEU A 93 12.36 6.20 -4.44
N LEU A 94 13.19 6.08 -3.42
CA LEU A 94 12.98 6.69 -2.11
C LEU A 94 13.68 8.04 -1.99
N ILE A 95 13.22 8.85 -1.02
CA ILE A 95 13.81 10.17 -0.71
C ILE A 95 15.25 10.06 -0.19
N SER A 96 15.62 8.91 0.38
CA SER A 96 16.99 8.58 0.77
C SER A 96 17.94 8.41 -0.41
N GLY A 97 17.40 8.22 -1.63
CA GLY A 97 18.17 7.87 -2.82
C GLY A 97 18.24 6.37 -3.11
N ASP A 98 17.59 5.55 -2.29
CA ASP A 98 17.54 4.10 -2.46
C ASP A 98 16.51 3.69 -3.53
N PHE A 99 16.82 2.60 -4.23
CA PHE A 99 15.91 1.96 -5.17
C PHE A 99 15.41 0.64 -4.58
N ILE A 100 14.09 0.47 -4.50
CA ILE A 100 13.45 -0.77 -4.07
C ILE A 100 12.78 -1.43 -5.26
N PHE A 101 13.00 -2.74 -5.42
CA PHE A 101 12.46 -3.53 -6.52
C PHE A 101 11.39 -4.50 -6.01
N PHE A 102 10.26 -4.52 -6.69
CA PHE A 102 9.14 -5.42 -6.44
C PHE A 102 8.88 -6.27 -7.68
N SER A 103 8.49 -7.53 -7.47
CA SER A 103 8.01 -8.41 -8.54
C SER A 103 6.55 -8.79 -8.27
N PRO A 104 5.69 -8.81 -9.29
CA PRO A 104 4.33 -9.34 -9.16
C PRO A 104 4.33 -10.75 -8.57
N GLY A 105 3.39 -11.01 -7.67
CA GLY A 105 3.25 -12.31 -6.99
C GLY A 105 4.29 -12.61 -5.90
N VAL A 106 5.24 -11.71 -5.64
CA VAL A 106 6.22 -11.85 -4.55
C VAL A 106 5.89 -10.89 -3.41
N ASP A 107 5.54 -11.41 -2.24
CA ASP A 107 5.09 -10.69 -1.03
C ASP A 107 6.23 -10.02 -0.23
N LYS A 108 7.38 -9.78 -0.87
CA LYS A 108 8.56 -9.18 -0.24
C LYS A 108 9.36 -8.36 -1.24
N ILE A 109 10.19 -7.46 -0.70
CA ILE A 109 11.17 -6.72 -1.48
C ILE A 109 12.14 -7.70 -2.15
N VAL A 110 12.25 -7.61 -3.48
CA VAL A 110 13.10 -8.49 -4.28
C VAL A 110 14.56 -8.05 -4.21
N ASN A 111 14.80 -6.74 -4.20
CA ASN A 111 16.12 -6.15 -4.21
C ASN A 111 16.06 -4.71 -3.67
N ARG A 112 17.16 -4.23 -3.07
CA ARG A 112 17.35 -2.85 -2.65
C ARG A 112 18.76 -2.41 -3.08
N ILE A 113 18.87 -1.28 -3.79
CA ILE A 113 20.14 -0.68 -4.18
C ILE A 113 20.27 0.64 -3.42
N ALA A 114 21.25 0.72 -2.52
CA ALA A 114 21.57 1.94 -1.80
C ALA A 114 22.71 2.70 -2.48
N HIS A 115 22.55 4.02 -2.67
CA HIS A 115 23.56 4.87 -3.32
C HIS A 115 23.96 6.09 -2.48
N GLY A 116 23.11 6.55 -1.56
CA GLY A 116 23.38 7.69 -0.68
C GLY A 116 23.26 9.08 -1.33
N SER A 117 23.22 9.18 -2.67
CA SER A 117 22.86 10.43 -3.36
C SER A 117 21.34 10.54 -3.50
N LYS A 118 20.79 11.74 -3.32
CA LYS A 118 19.37 12.00 -3.53
C LYS A 118 19.06 12.12 -5.02
N PHE A 119 18.02 11.41 -5.45
CA PHE A 119 17.50 11.45 -6.81
C PHE A 119 16.07 11.97 -6.82
N THR A 120 15.64 12.56 -7.93
CA THR A 120 14.29 13.13 -8.07
C THR A 120 13.45 12.49 -9.16
N ASN A 121 14.07 11.77 -10.11
CA ASN A 121 13.36 11.16 -11.23
C ASN A 121 13.97 9.81 -11.61
N LEU A 122 13.11 8.87 -12.04
CA LEU A 122 13.47 7.57 -12.59
C LEU A 122 13.18 7.48 -14.09
N VAL A 123 14.11 6.84 -14.80
CA VAL A 123 14.03 6.60 -16.23
C VAL A 123 14.51 5.18 -16.52
N GLY A 124 13.74 4.39 -17.25
CA GLY A 124 14.15 3.05 -17.65
C GLY A 124 15.00 3.08 -18.92
N SER A 125 15.98 2.19 -19.00
CA SER A 125 16.64 1.90 -20.27
C SER A 125 15.71 1.12 -21.21
N ASN A 126 16.00 1.17 -22.50
CA ASN A 126 15.26 0.44 -23.54
C ASN A 126 15.47 -1.08 -23.46
N ASP A 127 16.56 -1.53 -22.86
CA ASP A 127 16.91 -2.94 -22.71
C ASP A 127 16.36 -3.59 -21.42
N GLY A 128 15.85 -2.77 -20.48
CA GLY A 128 15.38 -3.25 -19.16
C GLY A 128 16.49 -3.75 -18.24
N GLU A 129 17.76 -3.68 -18.65
CA GLU A 129 18.91 -4.14 -17.87
C GLU A 129 19.47 -3.05 -16.95
N SER A 130 19.24 -1.78 -17.30
CA SER A 130 19.62 -0.63 -16.50
C SER A 130 18.47 0.34 -16.24
N ILE A 131 18.60 1.07 -15.15
CA ILE A 131 17.77 2.23 -14.82
C ILE A 131 18.66 3.46 -14.73
N TRP A 132 18.09 4.61 -15.03
CA TRP A 132 18.73 5.91 -14.95
C TRP A 132 18.00 6.73 -13.90
N ALA A 133 18.74 7.39 -13.03
CA ALA A 133 18.20 8.31 -12.03
C ALA A 133 18.84 9.68 -12.17
N TYR A 134 18.05 10.74 -12.01
CA TYR A 134 18.54 12.11 -12.07
C TYR A 134 18.72 12.69 -10.66
N SER A 135 19.91 13.20 -10.37
CA SER A 135 20.20 13.94 -9.13
C SER A 135 20.04 15.43 -9.40
N GLY A 136 19.08 16.05 -8.72
CA GLY A 136 18.87 17.50 -8.82
C GLY A 136 19.92 18.34 -8.09
N GLU A 137 20.61 17.76 -7.09
CA GLU A 137 21.69 18.42 -6.37
C GLU A 137 22.98 18.44 -7.19
N GLU A 138 23.30 17.32 -7.86
CA GLU A 138 24.52 17.20 -8.68
C GLU A 138 24.30 17.50 -10.18
N GLU A 139 23.05 17.77 -10.58
CA GLU A 139 22.61 18.04 -11.96
C GLU A 139 23.14 17.01 -12.97
N LYS A 140 23.07 15.73 -12.60
CA LYS A 140 23.60 14.61 -13.40
C LYS A 140 22.62 13.43 -13.45
N PHE A 141 22.72 12.66 -14.52
CA PHE A 141 22.09 11.35 -14.64
C PHE A 141 23.07 10.24 -14.25
N VAL A 142 22.61 9.26 -13.48
CA VAL A 142 23.39 8.10 -13.04
C VAL A 142 22.69 6.83 -13.53
N GLU A 143 23.43 5.98 -14.24
CA GLU A 143 22.98 4.68 -14.73
C GLU A 143 23.32 3.58 -13.72
N PHE A 144 22.34 2.75 -13.39
CA PHE A 144 22.45 1.63 -12.48
C PHE A 144 22.12 0.32 -13.21
N SER A 145 22.98 -0.68 -13.07
CA SER A 145 22.67 -2.05 -13.51
C SER A 145 21.68 -2.69 -12.55
N VAL A 146 20.54 -3.13 -13.07
CA VAL A 146 19.54 -3.91 -12.30
C VAL A 146 20.06 -5.32 -12.04
N VAL A 147 20.91 -5.83 -12.93
CA VAL A 147 21.46 -7.19 -12.82
C VAL A 147 22.64 -7.25 -11.85
N GLU A 148 23.55 -6.28 -11.95
CA GLU A 148 24.80 -6.25 -11.18
C GLU A 148 24.73 -5.42 -9.91
N ASN A 149 23.63 -4.68 -9.67
CA ASN A 149 23.43 -3.79 -8.52
C ASN A 149 24.56 -2.77 -8.34
N LYS A 150 25.04 -2.18 -9.44
CA LYS A 150 26.15 -1.22 -9.41
C LYS A 150 25.91 -0.06 -10.36
N VAL A 151 26.56 1.07 -10.07
CA VAL A 151 26.63 2.20 -10.99
C VAL A 151 27.45 1.80 -12.20
N ILE A 152 26.89 2.03 -13.39
CA ILE A 152 27.56 1.79 -14.67
C ILE A 152 28.21 3.07 -15.17
N LYS A 153 27.47 4.19 -15.09
CA LYS A 153 27.85 5.42 -15.77
C LYS A 153 27.23 6.65 -15.12
N GLU A 154 27.94 7.76 -15.20
CA GLU A 154 27.43 9.08 -14.85
C GLU A 154 27.55 10.03 -16.03
N THR A 155 26.53 10.86 -16.19
CA THR A 155 26.42 11.82 -17.29
C THR A 155 25.96 13.17 -16.75
N LYS A 156 26.82 14.18 -16.80
CA LYS A 156 26.48 15.55 -16.39
C LYS A 156 25.46 16.17 -17.35
N PHE A 157 24.45 16.84 -16.79
CA PHE A 157 23.42 17.57 -17.55
C PHE A 157 23.54 19.09 -17.35
N ASN A 158 24.02 19.54 -16.18
CA ASN A 158 24.27 20.95 -15.83
C ASN A 158 23.05 21.87 -15.97
N ARG A 159 21.85 21.31 -15.77
CA ARG A 159 20.59 22.04 -15.73
C ARG A 159 19.69 21.36 -14.73
N LYS A 160 18.83 22.12 -14.05
CA LYS A 160 17.77 21.57 -13.21
C LYS A 160 16.65 20.99 -14.07
N ILE A 161 16.15 19.84 -13.64
CA ILE A 161 15.04 19.14 -14.25
C ILE A 161 13.89 19.06 -13.25
N GLY A 162 12.69 19.48 -13.68
CA GLY A 162 11.48 19.33 -12.87
C GLY A 162 10.88 17.94 -12.97
N ILE A 163 10.75 17.42 -14.19
CA ILE A 163 10.26 16.07 -14.48
C ILE A 163 11.05 15.44 -15.63
N ALA A 164 11.32 14.14 -15.54
CA ALA A 164 11.91 13.35 -16.61
C ALA A 164 11.09 12.10 -16.89
N LYS A 165 10.95 11.73 -18.17
CA LYS A 165 10.30 10.49 -18.58
C LYS A 165 11.03 9.82 -19.74
N GLY A 166 11.41 8.57 -19.56
CA GLY A 166 11.95 7.75 -20.66
C GLY A 166 10.91 7.54 -21.76
N ILE A 167 11.35 7.59 -23.02
CA ILE A 167 10.51 7.38 -24.19
C ILE A 167 11.13 6.37 -25.14
N LYS A 168 10.30 5.71 -25.96
CA LYS A 168 10.73 4.79 -27.02
C LYS A 168 10.74 5.52 -28.36
N TYR A 169 11.76 6.33 -28.64
CA TYR A 169 11.86 7.07 -29.91
C TYR A 169 13.03 6.59 -30.77
N LYS A 170 12.82 6.40 -32.08
CA LYS A 170 13.83 5.95 -33.04
C LYS A 170 14.05 6.99 -34.14
N GLY A 171 14.55 8.16 -33.77
CA GLY A 171 14.92 9.21 -34.73
C GLY A 171 16.31 9.04 -35.34
N SER A 172 16.63 9.82 -36.37
CA SER A 172 17.94 9.80 -37.06
C SER A 172 19.14 10.12 -36.15
N LYS A 173 18.92 10.86 -35.06
CA LYS A 173 19.93 11.20 -34.04
C LYS A 173 20.04 10.16 -32.91
N ILE A 174 19.18 9.14 -32.90
CA ILE A 174 19.12 8.08 -31.87
C ILE A 174 19.84 6.84 -32.39
N THR A 175 20.71 6.26 -31.56
CA THR A 175 21.45 5.03 -31.84
C THR A 175 20.86 3.87 -31.05
N ALA A 176 21.31 2.63 -31.33
CA ALA A 176 20.89 1.46 -30.57
C ALA A 176 21.22 1.54 -29.05
N ARG A 177 22.19 2.37 -28.66
CA ARG A 177 22.59 2.61 -27.25
C ARG A 177 21.99 3.89 -26.66
N SER A 178 21.18 4.60 -27.42
CA SER A 178 20.59 5.85 -26.97
C SER A 178 19.46 5.59 -25.99
N VAL A 179 19.35 6.46 -24.99
CA VAL A 179 18.29 6.43 -23.99
C VAL A 179 17.59 7.79 -24.09
N PRO A 180 16.59 7.92 -24.99
CA PRO A 180 15.88 9.17 -25.15
C PRO A 180 14.93 9.41 -23.97
N VAL A 181 15.01 10.60 -23.41
CA VAL A 181 14.28 11.05 -22.23
C VAL A 181 13.66 12.39 -22.56
N VAL A 182 12.37 12.55 -22.26
CA VAL A 182 11.73 13.87 -22.25
C VAL A 182 11.98 14.48 -20.90
N VAL A 183 12.53 15.68 -20.88
CA VAL A 183 12.82 16.44 -19.66
C VAL A 183 12.13 17.79 -19.74
N GLU A 184 11.61 18.26 -18.61
CA GLU A 184 11.36 19.68 -18.45
C GLU A 184 12.62 20.34 -17.91
N SER A 185 13.14 21.32 -18.65
CA SER A 185 14.15 22.25 -18.14
C SER A 185 13.71 23.68 -18.42
N THR A 186 13.84 24.58 -17.43
CA THR A 186 13.54 26.01 -17.61
C THR A 186 12.12 26.33 -18.15
N GLY A 187 11.14 25.44 -17.90
CA GLY A 187 9.74 25.63 -18.30
C GLY A 187 9.41 25.21 -19.75
N SER A 188 10.40 24.75 -20.52
CA SER A 188 10.24 24.10 -21.83
C SER A 188 10.46 22.59 -21.72
N LEU A 189 9.91 21.84 -22.68
CA LEU A 189 10.19 20.42 -22.82
C LEU A 189 11.32 20.23 -23.81
N GLU A 190 12.21 19.29 -23.52
CA GLU A 190 13.30 18.88 -24.40
C GLU A 190 13.34 17.35 -24.47
N VAL A 191 13.69 16.80 -25.63
CA VAL A 191 14.10 15.40 -25.76
C VAL A 191 15.62 15.34 -25.69
N VAL A 192 16.15 14.61 -24.72
CA VAL A 192 17.58 14.46 -24.49
C VAL A 192 17.99 12.99 -24.53
N ASP A 193 19.18 12.71 -25.02
CA ASP A 193 19.78 11.37 -25.01
C ASP A 193 20.77 11.28 -23.84
N VAL A 194 20.32 10.73 -22.71
CA VAL A 194 21.11 10.68 -21.47
C VAL A 194 22.30 9.74 -21.55
N ALA A 195 22.33 8.85 -22.55
CA ALA A 195 23.49 8.01 -22.83
C ALA A 195 24.65 8.81 -23.46
N LYS A 196 24.43 10.02 -23.96
CA LYS A 196 25.51 10.86 -24.54
C LYS A 196 26.09 11.80 -23.49
N SER A 197 27.41 11.95 -23.46
CA SER A 197 28.09 12.90 -22.57
C SER A 197 28.18 14.33 -23.13
N LYS A 198 27.95 14.51 -24.44
CA LYS A 198 27.95 15.79 -25.14
C LYS A 198 26.82 15.80 -26.17
N ASN A 199 26.29 16.98 -26.48
CA ASN A 199 25.18 17.15 -27.43
C ASN A 199 23.97 16.25 -27.11
N GLN A 200 23.56 16.30 -25.84
CA GLN A 200 22.46 15.48 -25.32
C GLN A 200 21.12 15.88 -25.92
N VAL A 201 20.90 17.17 -26.18
CA VAL A 201 19.63 17.68 -26.71
C VAL A 201 19.41 17.19 -28.14
N VAL A 202 18.33 16.43 -28.33
CA VAL A 202 17.88 15.89 -29.61
C VAL A 202 16.90 16.86 -30.27
N VAL A 203 15.92 17.32 -29.48
CA VAL A 203 14.82 18.21 -29.85
C VAL A 203 14.51 19.13 -28.68
N GLU A 204 14.21 20.39 -28.96
CA GLU A 204 13.71 21.36 -27.98
C GLU A 204 12.34 21.83 -28.45
N PHE A 205 11.35 21.77 -27.57
CA PHE A 205 10.00 22.24 -27.85
C PHE A 205 9.85 23.69 -27.42
N GLY A 206 9.22 24.50 -28.27
CA GLY A 206 8.78 25.84 -27.87
C GLY A 206 7.81 25.77 -26.68
N ASN A 207 7.61 26.88 -25.99
CA ASN A 207 6.56 26.98 -24.96
C ASN A 207 5.28 27.58 -25.60
N PRO A 208 4.35 26.75 -26.12
CA PRO A 208 3.20 27.23 -26.88
C PRO A 208 2.21 28.04 -26.02
N SER A 209 2.11 27.77 -24.73
CA SER A 209 1.08 28.37 -23.87
C SER A 209 1.54 29.63 -23.11
N HIS A 210 2.80 30.06 -23.27
CA HIS A 210 3.45 31.10 -22.43
C HIS A 210 3.29 30.89 -20.91
N SER A 211 2.81 29.72 -20.50
CA SER A 211 2.60 29.36 -19.11
C SER A 211 3.94 29.12 -18.45
N THR A 212 4.09 29.66 -17.25
CA THR A 212 5.24 29.45 -16.37
C THR A 212 5.04 28.25 -15.44
N ASN A 213 3.87 27.60 -15.47
CA ASN A 213 3.61 26.45 -14.62
C ASN A 213 4.43 25.24 -15.06
N ALA A 214 5.12 24.63 -14.12
CA ALA A 214 5.91 23.42 -14.36
C ALA A 214 5.04 22.26 -14.85
N TYR A 215 5.65 21.35 -15.60
CA TYR A 215 4.98 20.11 -16.01
C TYR A 215 4.76 19.18 -14.81
N LYS A 216 3.62 18.49 -14.81
CA LYS A 216 3.19 17.56 -13.77
C LYS A 216 3.28 16.11 -14.23
N VAL A 217 2.83 15.84 -15.46
CA VAL A 217 2.74 14.48 -16.01
C VAL A 217 3.16 14.50 -17.47
N ILE A 218 4.00 13.54 -17.85
CA ILE A 218 4.41 13.28 -19.23
C ILE A 218 4.14 11.81 -19.55
N ARG A 219 3.54 11.56 -20.72
CA ARG A 219 3.32 10.23 -21.28
C ARG A 219 3.62 10.25 -22.78
N GLN A 220 4.03 9.12 -23.31
CA GLN A 220 4.22 8.92 -24.74
C GLN A 220 2.99 8.21 -25.31
N SER A 221 2.64 8.53 -26.55
CA SER A 221 1.70 7.70 -27.32
C SER A 221 2.26 6.28 -27.49
N GLN A 222 1.39 5.28 -27.39
CA GLN A 222 1.76 3.87 -27.56
C GLN A 222 1.77 3.47 -29.04
N THR A 223 0.89 4.10 -29.83
CA THR A 223 0.73 3.86 -31.28
C THR A 223 1.61 4.76 -32.15
N HIS A 224 1.92 5.98 -31.68
CA HIS A 224 2.69 6.99 -32.40
C HIS A 224 3.88 7.47 -31.55
N PRO A 225 5.00 6.73 -31.49
CA PRO A 225 6.09 7.02 -30.56
C PRO A 225 6.78 8.39 -30.76
N GLU A 226 6.55 9.07 -31.86
CA GLU A 226 6.94 10.47 -32.07
C GLU A 226 6.07 11.48 -31.31
N ARG A 227 4.97 11.06 -30.67
CA ARG A 227 4.02 11.91 -29.97
C ARG A 227 4.21 11.84 -28.46
N ILE A 228 4.36 13.01 -27.84
CA ILE A 228 4.48 13.17 -26.39
C ILE A 228 3.28 13.98 -25.91
N ILE A 229 2.58 13.49 -24.90
CA ILE A 229 1.50 14.22 -24.25
C ILE A 229 2.00 14.72 -22.90
N ALA A 230 1.77 15.99 -22.61
CA ALA A 230 2.20 16.60 -21.36
C ALA A 230 1.10 17.46 -20.73
N LEU A 231 1.07 17.44 -19.41
CA LEU A 231 0.16 18.19 -18.56
C LEU A 231 0.97 19.15 -17.67
N ARG A 232 0.61 20.43 -17.66
CA ARG A 232 1.14 21.41 -16.70
C ARG A 232 0.35 21.40 -15.39
N LYS A 233 0.98 21.80 -14.29
CA LYS A 233 0.30 22.00 -13.00
C LYS A 233 -0.81 23.04 -13.14
N ASN A 234 -1.95 22.79 -12.50
CA ASN A 234 -3.11 23.69 -12.45
C ASN A 234 -3.60 24.10 -13.85
N SER A 235 -3.53 23.18 -14.81
CA SER A 235 -3.94 23.39 -16.21
C SER A 235 -5.19 22.59 -16.51
N ASN A 236 -6.07 23.13 -17.35
CA ASN A 236 -7.16 22.41 -17.99
C ASN A 236 -6.83 22.00 -19.44
N GLU A 237 -5.57 22.11 -19.84
CA GLU A 237 -5.12 21.81 -21.20
C GLU A 237 -4.00 20.76 -21.19
N LEU A 238 -4.15 19.74 -22.03
CA LEU A 238 -3.09 18.80 -22.41
C LEU A 238 -2.46 19.25 -23.73
N GLN A 239 -1.15 19.10 -23.84
CA GLN A 239 -0.41 19.45 -25.05
C GLN A 239 0.24 18.21 -25.63
N VAL A 240 0.00 17.96 -26.90
CA VAL A 240 0.55 16.84 -27.68
C VAL A 240 1.62 17.40 -28.61
N PHE A 241 2.86 17.02 -28.37
CA PHE A 241 4.03 17.47 -29.12
C PHE A 241 4.48 16.39 -30.12
N ASN A 242 4.96 16.82 -31.29
CA ASN A 242 5.60 15.94 -32.26
C ASN A 242 7.14 16.07 -32.21
N ILE A 243 7.83 15.00 -31.85
CA ILE A 243 9.31 14.97 -31.84
C ILE A 243 9.88 15.19 -33.25
N SER A 244 9.18 14.75 -34.29
CA SER A 244 9.64 14.88 -35.69
C SER A 244 9.37 16.28 -36.28
N ASN A 245 8.35 16.98 -35.77
CA ASN A 245 7.96 18.31 -36.23
C ASN A 245 7.58 19.22 -35.04
N VAL A 246 8.54 19.98 -34.53
CA VAL A 246 8.38 20.76 -33.30
C VAL A 246 7.21 21.77 -33.33
N GLU A 247 6.82 22.23 -34.52
CA GLU A 247 5.71 23.19 -34.71
C GLU A 247 4.33 22.51 -34.68
N ASP A 248 4.27 21.19 -34.83
CA ASP A 248 3.05 20.39 -34.81
C ASP A 248 2.67 20.07 -33.36
N ILE A 249 1.87 20.97 -32.78
CA ILE A 249 1.36 20.90 -31.42
C ILE A 249 -0.16 20.88 -31.45
N ILE A 250 -0.75 19.89 -30.78
CA ILE A 250 -2.20 19.76 -30.60
C ILE A 250 -2.53 20.04 -29.13
N SER A 251 -3.49 20.93 -28.90
CA SER A 251 -4.04 21.29 -27.60
C SER A 251 -5.39 20.60 -27.38
N LEU A 252 -5.52 19.90 -26.25
CA LEU A 252 -6.74 19.24 -25.81
C LEU A 252 -7.25 19.98 -24.58
N ARG A 253 -8.36 20.70 -24.71
CA ARG A 253 -8.88 21.57 -23.65
C ARG A 253 -10.07 20.94 -22.95
N ALA A 254 -9.90 20.74 -21.64
CA ALA A 254 -10.94 20.27 -20.75
C ALA A 254 -11.77 21.39 -20.13
N ASN A 255 -12.97 21.04 -19.67
CA ASN A 255 -13.90 21.98 -19.03
C ASN A 255 -13.47 22.37 -17.60
N SER A 256 -12.62 21.58 -16.97
CA SER A 256 -12.10 21.82 -15.62
C SER A 256 -10.64 21.40 -15.49
N GLU A 257 -10.00 21.74 -14.37
CA GLU A 257 -8.59 21.41 -14.13
C GLU A 257 -8.34 19.90 -14.27
N ILE A 258 -7.30 19.55 -15.04
CA ILE A 258 -6.88 18.17 -15.26
C ILE A 258 -5.92 17.78 -14.13
N LEU A 259 -6.32 16.78 -13.35
CA LEU A 259 -5.53 16.25 -12.24
C LEU A 259 -4.49 15.23 -12.72
N ASN A 260 -4.85 14.40 -13.70
CA ASN A 260 -3.98 13.38 -14.30
C ASN A 260 -4.53 12.98 -15.68
N PHE A 261 -3.80 12.16 -16.44
CA PHE A 261 -4.34 11.54 -17.64
C PHE A 261 -3.75 10.14 -17.92
N SER A 262 -4.52 9.31 -18.61
CA SER A 262 -4.09 8.00 -19.11
C SER A 262 -4.13 8.00 -20.64
N VAL A 263 -3.14 7.36 -21.26
CA VAL A 263 -3.13 7.07 -22.69
C VAL A 263 -3.43 5.60 -22.84
N VAL A 264 -4.51 5.28 -23.53
CA VAL A 264 -5.00 3.91 -23.70
C VAL A 264 -5.03 3.61 -25.18
N SER A 265 -4.36 2.53 -25.59
CA SER A 265 -4.35 2.10 -26.98
C SER A 265 -4.91 0.70 -27.16
N THR A 266 -5.61 0.52 -28.29
CA THR A 266 -5.96 -0.77 -28.89
C THR A 266 -5.11 -0.98 -30.15
N ALA A 267 -5.27 -2.12 -30.80
CA ALA A 267 -4.67 -2.38 -32.11
C ALA A 267 -5.11 -1.37 -33.20
N SER A 268 -6.26 -0.72 -33.05
CA SER A 268 -6.84 0.16 -34.08
C SER A 268 -6.92 1.63 -33.71
N GLN A 269 -6.97 1.98 -32.42
CA GLN A 269 -7.24 3.34 -31.95
C GLN A 269 -6.50 3.64 -30.65
N GLU A 270 -6.17 4.92 -30.44
CA GLU A 270 -5.61 5.42 -29.18
C GLU A 270 -6.47 6.58 -28.68
N GLN A 271 -6.75 6.57 -27.38
CA GLN A 271 -7.55 7.60 -26.71
C GLN A 271 -6.82 8.12 -25.48
N ILE A 272 -7.11 9.38 -25.17
CA ILE A 272 -6.62 10.04 -23.97
C ILE A 272 -7.77 10.27 -23.00
N PHE A 273 -7.63 9.73 -21.79
CA PHE A 273 -8.56 9.90 -20.69
C PHE A 273 -7.99 10.98 -19.76
N ALA A 274 -8.56 12.17 -19.78
CA ALA A 274 -8.19 13.27 -18.88
C ALA A 274 -9.04 13.21 -17.61
N PHE A 275 -8.41 12.95 -16.47
CA PHE A 275 -9.07 12.94 -15.16
C PHE A 275 -9.16 14.36 -14.64
N THR A 276 -10.34 14.96 -14.69
CA THR A 276 -10.58 16.32 -14.22
C THR A 276 -11.07 16.34 -12.77
N THR A 277 -11.24 17.52 -12.18
CA THR A 277 -11.84 17.68 -10.85
C THR A 277 -13.31 17.25 -10.79
N THR A 278 -14.00 17.14 -11.93
CA THR A 278 -15.45 16.88 -11.96
C THR A 278 -15.84 15.58 -12.64
N ASN A 279 -15.10 15.16 -13.66
CA ASN A 279 -15.41 13.98 -14.49
C ASN A 279 -14.17 13.52 -15.27
N VAL A 280 -14.30 12.45 -16.05
CA VAL A 280 -13.25 12.04 -17.00
C VAL A 280 -13.67 12.44 -18.41
N GLU A 281 -12.82 13.20 -19.08
CA GLU A 281 -13.04 13.60 -20.48
C GLU A 281 -12.18 12.74 -21.40
N VAL A 282 -12.80 12.17 -22.44
CA VAL A 282 -12.13 11.26 -23.38
C VAL A 282 -11.90 11.96 -24.71
N TYR A 283 -10.67 11.90 -25.21
CA TYR A 283 -10.25 12.51 -26.47
C TYR A 283 -9.87 11.43 -27.49
N ASN A 284 -10.53 11.45 -28.64
CA ASN A 284 -10.21 10.63 -29.80
C ASN A 284 -9.25 11.43 -30.68
N ILE A 285 -7.97 11.08 -30.66
CA ILE A 285 -6.95 11.87 -31.36
C ILE A 285 -6.67 11.24 -32.72
N ASP A 286 -6.97 12.00 -33.77
CA ASP A 286 -6.41 11.74 -35.09
C ASP A 286 -5.10 12.51 -35.23
N TYR A 287 -3.96 11.83 -35.11
CA TYR A 287 -2.63 12.45 -35.21
C TYR A 287 -2.29 13.01 -36.60
N ASN A 288 -3.14 12.78 -37.60
CA ASN A 288 -2.98 13.35 -38.94
C ASN A 288 -3.83 14.60 -39.16
N THR A 289 -4.64 14.99 -38.18
CA THR A 289 -5.48 16.18 -38.29
C THR A 289 -4.64 17.45 -38.31
N THR A 290 -5.11 18.46 -39.04
CA THR A 290 -4.56 19.83 -38.98
C THR A 290 -5.22 20.67 -37.88
N VAL A 291 -6.21 20.10 -37.19
CA VAL A 291 -6.94 20.79 -36.12
C VAL A 291 -6.08 20.82 -34.87
N THR A 292 -5.68 22.02 -34.44
CA THR A 292 -4.85 22.21 -33.26
C THR A 292 -5.64 22.15 -31.96
N ASP A 293 -6.93 22.48 -31.97
CA ASP A 293 -7.78 22.47 -30.77
C ASP A 293 -8.84 21.36 -30.87
N VAL A 294 -8.69 20.30 -30.07
CA VAL A 294 -9.61 19.15 -30.07
C VAL A 294 -10.45 19.17 -28.79
N SER A 295 -11.77 19.09 -28.95
CA SER A 295 -12.72 18.95 -27.84
C SER A 295 -12.92 17.49 -27.46
N ALA A 296 -13.33 17.24 -26.21
CA ALA A 296 -13.63 15.90 -25.73
C ALA A 296 -14.74 15.23 -26.57
N ALA A 297 -14.52 13.98 -26.96
CA ALA A 297 -15.49 13.16 -27.70
C ALA A 297 -16.59 12.61 -26.76
N SER A 298 -16.23 12.33 -25.52
CA SER A 298 -17.17 11.86 -24.50
C SER A 298 -16.77 12.30 -23.09
N ILE A 299 -17.74 12.21 -22.18
CA ILE A 299 -17.59 12.51 -20.75
C ILE A 299 -18.05 11.29 -19.97
N ILE A 300 -17.16 10.76 -19.13
CA ILE A 300 -17.45 9.66 -18.22
C ILE A 300 -17.66 10.21 -16.81
N LYS A 301 -18.79 9.86 -16.20
CA LYS A 301 -19.16 10.20 -14.82
C LYS A 301 -19.46 8.95 -14.02
N THR A 302 -19.30 9.04 -12.72
CA THR A 302 -19.72 8.00 -11.78
C THR A 302 -21.11 8.34 -11.25
N SER A 303 -21.93 7.32 -10.99
CA SER A 303 -23.30 7.50 -10.47
C SER A 303 -23.33 8.06 -9.05
N SER A 304 -22.26 7.83 -8.29
CA SER A 304 -22.09 8.35 -6.93
C SER A 304 -21.37 9.70 -6.98
N ALA A 305 -22.10 10.77 -6.68
CA ALA A 305 -21.57 12.12 -6.67
C ALA A 305 -20.34 12.23 -5.76
N GLY A 306 -19.21 12.71 -6.29
CA GLY A 306 -17.99 12.95 -5.53
C GLY A 306 -16.96 11.82 -5.52
N ILE A 307 -17.20 10.70 -6.23
CA ILE A 307 -16.21 9.62 -6.38
C ILE A 307 -15.59 9.70 -7.78
N PRO A 308 -14.46 10.39 -7.98
CA PRO A 308 -13.82 10.45 -9.28
C PRO A 308 -13.06 9.16 -9.60
N LEU A 309 -13.04 8.80 -10.88
CA LEU A 309 -12.05 7.85 -11.38
C LEU A 309 -10.65 8.49 -11.28
N SER A 310 -9.67 7.69 -10.88
CA SER A 310 -8.27 8.11 -10.69
C SER A 310 -7.34 7.56 -11.76
N ALA A 311 -7.71 6.44 -12.39
CA ALA A 311 -7.00 5.87 -13.53
C ALA A 311 -7.97 5.06 -14.41
N VAL A 312 -7.53 4.80 -15.64
CA VAL A 312 -8.16 3.89 -16.59
C VAL A 312 -7.05 3.01 -17.15
N VAL A 313 -7.33 1.71 -17.23
CA VAL A 313 -6.45 0.69 -17.78
C VAL A 313 -7.22 -0.13 -18.81
N TYR A 314 -6.52 -0.62 -19.83
CA TYR A 314 -7.11 -1.49 -20.83
C TYR A 314 -6.53 -2.89 -20.71
N ASP A 315 -7.43 -3.83 -20.49
CA ASP A 315 -7.13 -5.25 -20.48
C ASP A 315 -7.15 -5.76 -21.93
N GLN A 316 -5.96 -6.09 -22.43
CA GLN A 316 -5.75 -6.54 -23.79
C GLN A 316 -6.31 -7.94 -24.05
N ASP A 317 -6.41 -8.78 -23.02
CA ASP A 317 -6.80 -10.18 -23.15
C ASP A 317 -8.32 -10.31 -23.25
N GLU A 318 -9.06 -9.60 -22.39
CA GLU A 318 -10.53 -9.58 -22.43
C GLU A 318 -11.11 -8.46 -23.30
N ASN A 319 -10.25 -7.60 -23.88
CA ASN A 319 -10.65 -6.45 -24.69
C ASN A 319 -11.63 -5.56 -23.91
N GLN A 320 -11.26 -5.15 -22.70
CA GLN A 320 -12.14 -4.35 -21.84
C GLN A 320 -11.41 -3.17 -21.19
N LEU A 321 -12.17 -2.13 -20.91
CA LEU A 321 -11.67 -0.92 -20.26
C LEU A 321 -12.06 -0.94 -18.78
N ILE A 322 -11.06 -0.84 -17.92
CA ILE A 322 -11.20 -0.92 -16.47
C ILE A 322 -10.90 0.46 -15.87
N GLY A 323 -11.86 1.01 -15.15
CA GLY A 323 -11.72 2.21 -14.34
C GLY A 323 -11.21 1.87 -12.95
N VAL A 324 -10.35 2.73 -12.42
CA VAL A 324 -9.87 2.64 -11.03
C VAL A 324 -10.38 3.83 -10.25
N TRP A 325 -11.05 3.57 -9.14
CA TRP A 325 -11.45 4.59 -8.15
C TRP A 325 -10.94 4.19 -6.77
N TYR A 326 -11.02 5.08 -5.79
CA TYR A 326 -10.51 4.81 -4.45
C TYR A 326 -11.64 4.80 -3.42
N ASP A 327 -11.73 3.70 -2.68
CA ASP A 327 -12.45 3.65 -1.42
C ASP A 327 -11.45 3.95 -0.30
N LEU A 328 -11.46 5.21 0.16
CA LEU A 328 -10.45 5.79 1.06
C LEU A 328 -9.02 5.75 0.45
N LEU A 329 -8.29 4.66 0.70
CA LEU A 329 -6.91 4.44 0.24
C LEU A 329 -6.77 3.11 -0.51
N GLU A 330 -7.84 2.34 -0.64
CA GLU A 330 -7.83 1.08 -1.38
C GLU A 330 -8.37 1.30 -2.80
N PRO A 331 -7.61 0.94 -3.84
CA PRO A 331 -8.10 1.01 -5.20
C PRO A 331 -9.18 -0.05 -5.41
N ARG A 332 -10.24 0.37 -6.10
CA ARG A 332 -11.36 -0.44 -6.56
C ARG A 332 -11.41 -0.37 -8.06
N PHE A 333 -11.78 -1.48 -8.67
CA PHE A 333 -11.78 -1.66 -10.11
C PHE A 333 -13.22 -1.83 -10.57
N ILE A 334 -13.54 -1.20 -11.69
CA ILE A 334 -14.87 -1.29 -12.29
C ILE A 334 -14.73 -1.36 -13.80
N ARG A 335 -15.49 -2.27 -14.42
CA ARG A 335 -15.57 -2.32 -15.87
C ARG A 335 -16.33 -1.09 -16.39
N ILE A 336 -15.70 -0.35 -17.28
CA ILE A 336 -16.30 0.83 -17.94
C ILE A 336 -17.00 0.41 -19.22
N ALA A 337 -16.28 -0.29 -20.10
CA ALA A 337 -16.79 -0.69 -21.41
C ALA A 337 -16.06 -1.94 -21.93
N SER A 338 -16.65 -2.59 -22.92
CA SER A 338 -16.06 -3.73 -23.65
C SER A 338 -15.28 -3.31 -24.89
N ASP A 339 -15.23 -2.02 -25.17
CA ASP A 339 -14.52 -1.45 -26.31
C ASP A 339 -14.19 0.00 -26.00
N ILE A 340 -13.28 0.58 -26.78
CA ILE A 340 -12.79 1.95 -26.61
C ILE A 340 -13.74 2.96 -27.30
N SER A 341 -14.89 2.56 -27.84
CA SER A 341 -15.84 3.47 -28.49
C SER A 341 -16.73 4.23 -27.47
N PHE A 342 -16.42 5.51 -27.25
CA PHE A 342 -17.22 6.39 -26.40
C PHE A 342 -17.78 7.58 -27.19
N GLU A 343 -19.09 7.80 -27.07
CA GLU A 343 -19.76 9.00 -27.59
C GLU A 343 -20.71 9.55 -26.52
N GLY A 344 -20.66 10.87 -26.31
CA GLY A 344 -21.60 11.55 -25.40
C GLY A 344 -21.30 11.35 -23.92
N LEU A 345 -22.34 11.20 -23.10
CA LEU A 345 -22.23 11.04 -21.64
C LEU A 345 -22.34 9.56 -21.28
N VAL A 346 -21.34 9.04 -20.56
CA VAL A 346 -21.33 7.67 -20.03
C VAL A 346 -21.35 7.73 -18.50
N GLU A 347 -22.33 7.08 -17.89
CA GLU A 347 -22.47 6.98 -16.44
C GLU A 347 -22.13 5.58 -15.97
N ILE A 348 -21.17 5.48 -15.05
CA ILE A 348 -20.70 4.20 -14.48
C ILE A 348 -21.37 4.00 -13.12
N PRO A 349 -22.10 2.89 -12.91
CA PRO A 349 -22.74 2.60 -11.63
C PRO A 349 -21.69 2.20 -10.59
N ILE A 350 -21.44 3.06 -9.60
CA ILE A 350 -20.63 2.72 -8.42
C ILE A 350 -21.59 2.51 -7.24
N GLU A 351 -21.71 1.26 -6.79
CA GLU A 351 -22.36 0.91 -5.53
C GLU A 351 -21.46 1.32 -4.35
N TYR A 352 -21.48 2.61 -4.01
CA TYR A 352 -20.82 3.12 -2.83
C TYR A 352 -21.81 3.19 -1.67
N HIS A 353 -21.67 2.29 -0.71
CA HIS A 353 -22.35 2.43 0.57
C HIS A 353 -21.56 3.41 1.44
N GLU A 354 -21.91 4.69 1.39
CA GLU A 354 -21.49 5.62 2.43
C GLU A 354 -21.84 4.98 3.77
N ARG A 355 -20.83 4.73 4.61
CA ARG A 355 -21.07 4.44 6.02
C ARG A 355 -21.74 5.68 6.60
N SER A 356 -23.06 5.69 6.60
CA SER A 356 -23.88 6.84 6.95
C SER A 356 -23.41 7.41 8.29
N GLN A 357 -22.93 8.66 8.26
CA GLN A 357 -22.55 9.43 9.45
C GLN A 357 -23.75 9.74 10.37
N ASN A 358 -24.96 9.37 9.96
CA ASN A 358 -26.20 9.55 10.73
C ASN A 358 -26.43 8.52 11.86
N ALA A 359 -25.49 7.59 12.10
CA ALA A 359 -25.56 6.70 13.26
C ALA A 359 -24.98 7.29 14.56
N ILE A 360 -24.52 8.56 14.57
CA ILE A 360 -23.82 9.14 15.73
C ILE A 360 -24.66 10.14 16.53
N VAL A 361 -25.83 10.60 16.05
CA VAL A 361 -26.55 11.67 16.77
C VAL A 361 -27.52 11.18 17.84
N ASN A 362 -27.86 9.89 17.94
CA ASN A 362 -28.60 9.40 19.11
C ASN A 362 -28.33 7.91 19.37
N GLY A 363 -27.51 7.64 20.38
CA GLY A 363 -27.24 6.30 20.89
C GLY A 363 -25.80 5.89 20.66
N HIS A 364 -25.08 5.66 21.76
CA HIS A 364 -23.72 5.12 21.81
C HIS A 364 -23.48 4.02 20.76
N SER A 365 -22.86 4.38 19.64
CA SER A 365 -22.29 3.41 18.71
C SER A 365 -20.94 2.98 19.28
N GLU A 366 -20.99 2.05 20.24
CA GLU A 366 -19.86 1.17 20.48
C GLU A 366 -19.50 0.54 19.14
N ILE A 367 -18.22 0.57 18.79
CA ILE A 367 -17.64 -0.26 17.75
C ILE A 367 -18.10 -1.68 18.06
N ALA A 368 -19.07 -2.21 17.31
CA ALA A 368 -19.46 -3.60 17.39
C ALA A 368 -18.31 -4.42 16.78
N VAL A 369 -17.23 -4.54 17.54
CA VAL A 369 -16.48 -5.79 17.61
C VAL A 369 -17.56 -6.84 17.74
N HIS A 370 -17.62 -7.78 16.79
CA HIS A 370 -18.49 -8.93 16.94
C HIS A 370 -17.89 -9.76 18.09
N ILE A 371 -18.18 -9.33 19.32
CA ILE A 371 -18.00 -10.14 20.51
C ILE A 371 -18.85 -11.37 20.21
N PRO A 372 -18.27 -12.57 20.12
CA PRO A 372 -19.04 -13.79 19.97
C PRO A 372 -20.11 -13.76 21.06
N LYS A 373 -21.39 -13.96 20.68
CA LYS A 373 -22.52 -13.98 21.62
C LYS A 373 -22.09 -14.66 22.91
N GLU A 374 -22.04 -13.91 24.00
CA GLU A 374 -21.85 -14.51 25.32
C GLU A 374 -22.94 -15.57 25.46
N VAL A 375 -22.52 -16.82 25.67
CA VAL A 375 -23.44 -17.89 26.02
C VAL A 375 -24.13 -17.43 27.30
N THR A 376 -25.44 -17.25 27.27
CA THR A 376 -26.23 -16.88 28.45
C THR A 376 -26.03 -17.96 29.51
N VAL A 377 -25.24 -17.66 30.54
CA VAL A 377 -24.92 -18.59 31.61
C VAL A 377 -26.18 -18.80 32.46
N ASP A 378 -26.73 -20.02 32.43
CA ASP A 378 -27.82 -20.45 33.30
C ASP A 378 -27.30 -21.56 34.23
N ASN A 379 -26.98 -21.19 35.46
CA ASN A 379 -26.36 -22.08 36.42
C ASN A 379 -27.40 -23.03 37.03
N LEU A 380 -27.55 -24.23 36.47
CA LEU A 380 -28.33 -25.31 37.07
C LEU A 380 -27.77 -25.74 38.44
N SER A 381 -28.63 -26.30 39.29
CA SER A 381 -28.22 -26.87 40.57
C SER A 381 -27.32 -28.10 40.37
N ALA A 382 -26.42 -28.37 41.33
CA ALA A 382 -25.42 -29.44 41.20
C ALA A 382 -26.04 -30.84 41.00
N GLN A 383 -27.25 -31.09 41.51
CA GLN A 383 -27.94 -32.38 41.37
C GLN A 383 -28.60 -32.54 39.99
N GLU A 384 -29.22 -31.49 39.47
CA GLU A 384 -29.86 -31.49 38.15
C GLU A 384 -28.81 -31.57 37.03
N LEU A 385 -27.68 -30.87 37.21
CA LEU A 385 -26.56 -30.93 36.27
C LEU A 385 -25.93 -32.33 36.22
N HIS A 386 -25.76 -32.99 37.37
CA HIS A 386 -25.26 -34.35 37.45
C HIS A 386 -26.21 -35.34 36.76
N GLN A 387 -27.52 -35.28 37.04
CA GLN A 387 -28.52 -36.16 36.40
C GLN A 387 -28.57 -35.98 34.88
N THR A 388 -28.49 -34.74 34.40
CA THR A 388 -28.51 -34.42 32.96
C THR A 388 -27.25 -34.91 32.27
N LEU A 389 -26.07 -34.68 32.86
CA LEU A 389 -24.80 -35.17 32.31
C LEU A 389 -24.70 -36.69 32.31
N THR A 390 -25.09 -37.36 33.41
CA THR A 390 -25.09 -38.82 33.47
C THR A 390 -26.08 -39.42 32.46
N GLY A 391 -27.25 -38.83 32.26
CA GLY A 391 -28.22 -39.26 31.25
C GLY A 391 -27.71 -39.10 29.81
N LEU A 392 -27.05 -37.98 29.50
CA LEU A 392 -26.48 -37.73 28.16
C LEU A 392 -25.25 -38.60 27.86
N LEU A 393 -24.46 -38.98 28.86
CA LEU A 393 -23.24 -39.77 28.69
C LEU A 393 -23.47 -41.30 28.73
N THR A 394 -24.64 -41.76 29.19
CA THR A 394 -25.02 -43.18 29.27
C THR A 394 -25.85 -43.67 28.07
N THR A 395 -26.28 -42.76 27.19
CA THR A 395 -27.00 -43.11 25.95
C THR A 395 -26.03 -43.69 24.90
N GLU A 396 -26.46 -44.70 24.12
CA GLU A 396 -25.60 -45.44 23.16
C GLU A 396 -24.97 -44.55 22.07
N GLU A 397 -25.60 -43.42 21.73
CA GLU A 397 -25.05 -42.38 20.86
C GLU A 397 -24.80 -41.10 21.67
N VAL A 398 -23.54 -40.79 21.95
CA VAL A 398 -23.17 -39.59 22.71
C VAL A 398 -23.33 -38.36 21.82
N ASN A 399 -24.37 -37.56 22.07
CA ASN A 399 -24.56 -36.28 21.39
C ASN A 399 -23.54 -35.25 21.92
N SER A 400 -22.38 -35.20 21.25
CA SER A 400 -21.23 -34.37 21.63
C SER A 400 -21.60 -32.89 21.75
N SER A 401 -22.52 -32.40 20.91
CA SER A 401 -22.95 -31.00 20.90
C SER A 401 -23.84 -30.62 22.08
N GLU A 402 -24.68 -31.53 22.58
CA GLU A 402 -25.54 -31.29 23.75
C GLU A 402 -24.74 -31.32 25.06
N VAL A 403 -23.76 -32.22 25.17
CA VAL A 403 -22.85 -32.26 26.33
C VAL A 403 -22.01 -30.97 26.40
N ILE A 404 -21.48 -30.51 25.26
CA ILE A 404 -20.74 -29.25 25.17
C ILE A 404 -21.66 -28.07 25.51
N PHE A 405 -22.91 -28.08 25.06
CA PHE A 405 -23.90 -27.04 25.36
C PHE A 405 -24.20 -26.94 26.87
N VAL A 406 -24.49 -28.06 27.53
CA VAL A 406 -24.74 -28.10 28.98
C VAL A 406 -23.50 -27.64 29.78
N CYS A 407 -22.31 -28.08 29.39
CA CYS A 407 -21.06 -27.65 30.02
C CYS A 407 -20.72 -26.17 29.75
N SER A 408 -21.11 -25.62 28.59
CA SER A 408 -20.90 -24.22 28.23
C SER A 408 -21.88 -23.25 28.90
N THR A 409 -23.02 -23.76 29.38
CA THR A 409 -24.08 -22.96 30.02
C THR A 409 -23.88 -22.83 31.53
N ASN A 410 -23.03 -23.67 32.15
CA ASN A 410 -22.78 -23.66 33.59
C ASN A 410 -21.34 -23.23 33.94
N ASP A 411 -21.22 -22.12 34.69
CA ASP A 411 -19.95 -21.45 35.01
C ASP A 411 -19.60 -21.47 36.51
N ASN A 412 -20.46 -22.05 37.35
CA ASN A 412 -20.26 -22.07 38.81
C ASN A 412 -19.23 -23.11 39.25
N GLU A 413 -18.04 -22.64 39.66
CA GLU A 413 -16.90 -23.46 40.08
C GLU A 413 -17.24 -24.49 41.19
N ASN A 414 -18.13 -24.13 42.11
CA ASN A 414 -18.53 -25.02 43.22
C ASN A 414 -19.45 -26.14 42.74
N ASN A 415 -20.39 -25.84 41.84
CA ASN A 415 -21.29 -26.83 41.24
C ASN A 415 -20.50 -27.81 40.36
N ILE A 416 -19.56 -27.30 39.56
CA ILE A 416 -18.67 -28.11 38.71
C ILE A 416 -17.82 -29.06 39.58
N LYS A 417 -17.20 -28.56 40.67
CA LYS A 417 -16.43 -29.41 41.61
C LYS A 417 -17.29 -30.50 42.24
N GLN A 418 -18.52 -30.19 42.65
CA GLN A 418 -19.43 -31.16 43.24
C GLN A 418 -19.85 -32.24 42.24
N VAL A 419 -20.16 -31.85 41.00
CA VAL A 419 -20.55 -32.77 39.93
C VAL A 419 -19.38 -33.66 39.53
N LEU A 420 -18.17 -33.12 39.37
CA LEU A 420 -16.98 -33.91 39.07
C LEU A 420 -16.67 -34.92 40.18
N LYS A 421 -16.90 -34.55 41.44
CA LYS A 421 -16.77 -35.47 42.58
C LYS A 421 -17.82 -36.58 42.56
N MET A 422 -19.07 -36.26 42.20
CA MET A 422 -20.15 -37.24 42.06
C MET A 422 -19.89 -38.20 40.88
N LEU A 423 -19.54 -37.67 39.70
CA LEU A 423 -19.19 -38.46 38.50
C LEU A 423 -18.01 -39.41 38.75
N SER A 424 -16.97 -38.93 39.43
CA SER A 424 -15.81 -39.77 39.81
C SER A 424 -16.17 -40.89 40.80
N THR A 425 -17.23 -40.71 41.59
CA THR A 425 -17.67 -41.74 42.55
C THR A 425 -18.50 -42.82 41.85
N GLU A 426 -19.17 -42.48 40.74
CA GLU A 426 -20.00 -43.41 39.97
C GLU A 426 -19.22 -44.19 38.91
N SER A 427 -18.38 -43.52 38.09
CA SER A 427 -17.51 -44.23 37.14
C SER A 427 -16.39 -43.35 36.58
N THR A 428 -15.18 -43.91 36.52
CA THR A 428 -14.01 -43.25 35.94
C THR A 428 -14.16 -43.05 34.42
N ASP A 429 -14.90 -43.93 33.74
CA ASP A 429 -15.07 -43.92 32.27
C ASP A 429 -15.90 -42.74 31.78
N LEU A 430 -16.94 -42.32 32.52
CA LEU A 430 -17.74 -41.14 32.18
C LEU A 430 -16.91 -39.85 32.28
N LEU A 431 -16.02 -39.79 33.28
CA LEU A 431 -15.12 -38.65 33.46
C LEU A 431 -14.10 -38.53 32.32
N LEU A 432 -13.59 -39.66 31.81
CA LEU A 432 -12.68 -39.68 30.66
C LEU A 432 -13.37 -39.24 29.37
N ARG A 433 -14.65 -39.63 29.16
CA ARG A 433 -15.44 -39.16 28.01
C ARG A 433 -15.74 -37.66 28.05
N VAL A 434 -16.05 -37.12 29.22
CA VAL A 434 -16.23 -35.67 29.41
C VAL A 434 -14.92 -34.92 29.11
N PHE A 435 -13.79 -35.46 29.56
CA PHE A 435 -12.48 -34.89 29.28
C PHE A 435 -12.15 -34.90 27.77
N GLU A 436 -12.43 -35.99 27.07
CA GLU A 436 -12.20 -36.11 25.62
C GLU A 436 -13.01 -35.07 24.82
N LEU A 437 -14.30 -34.91 25.14
CA LEU A 437 -15.16 -33.94 24.46
C LEU A 437 -14.76 -32.48 24.74
N ILE A 438 -14.46 -32.16 26.00
CA ILE A 438 -14.06 -30.80 26.39
C ILE A 438 -12.67 -30.47 25.84
N SER A 439 -11.72 -31.40 25.88
CA SER A 439 -10.36 -31.17 25.37
C SER A 439 -10.34 -30.98 23.84
N SER A 440 -11.14 -31.75 23.09
CA SER A 440 -11.29 -31.59 21.64
C SER A 440 -11.89 -30.23 21.28
N GLU A 441 -12.90 -29.78 22.01
CA GLU A 441 -13.56 -28.50 21.72
C GLU A 441 -12.70 -27.29 22.13
N VAL A 442 -12.01 -27.35 23.27
CA VAL A 442 -11.08 -26.30 23.71
C VAL A 442 -9.83 -26.24 22.81
N ALA A 443 -9.37 -27.37 22.26
CA ALA A 443 -8.24 -27.39 21.32
C ALA A 443 -8.57 -26.72 19.98
N LYS A 444 -9.83 -26.76 19.52
CA LYS A 444 -10.29 -26.10 18.29
C LYS A 444 -10.37 -24.58 18.43
N ASP A 445 -10.76 -24.08 19.61
CA ASP A 445 -10.88 -22.65 19.87
C ASP A 445 -10.31 -22.24 21.23
N PRO A 446 -8.96 -22.17 21.35
CA PRO A 446 -8.29 -21.81 22.61
C PRO A 446 -8.46 -20.32 22.99
N SER A 447 -9.04 -19.52 22.09
CA SER A 447 -9.15 -18.06 22.22
C SER A 447 -10.41 -17.58 22.92
N LYS A 448 -11.46 -18.41 22.94
CA LYS A 448 -12.70 -18.09 23.64
C LYS A 448 -12.54 -18.35 25.14
N ASN A 449 -12.69 -17.30 25.95
CA ASN A 449 -12.85 -17.40 27.41
C ASN A 449 -14.19 -18.07 27.74
N THR A 450 -14.27 -19.37 27.49
CA THR A 450 -15.50 -20.15 27.59
C THR A 450 -15.57 -20.80 28.97
N PRO A 451 -16.75 -20.95 29.59
CA PRO A 451 -16.94 -21.79 30.79
C PRO A 451 -16.29 -23.18 30.68
N LEU A 452 -16.17 -23.73 29.46
CA LEU A 452 -15.43 -24.97 29.15
C LEU A 452 -13.96 -24.96 29.60
N SER A 453 -13.27 -23.81 29.54
CA SER A 453 -11.88 -23.69 30.00
C SER A 453 -11.77 -23.83 31.53
N LYS A 454 -12.81 -23.43 32.27
CA LYS A 454 -12.90 -23.65 33.72
C LYS A 454 -13.19 -25.11 34.05
N TRP A 455 -14.07 -25.77 33.28
CA TRP A 455 -14.27 -27.22 33.37
C TRP A 455 -12.97 -27.99 33.13
N LEU A 456 -12.24 -27.66 32.06
CA LEU A 456 -10.95 -28.27 31.74
C LEU A 456 -9.92 -28.07 32.85
N LYS A 457 -9.82 -26.84 33.40
CA LYS A 457 -8.92 -26.53 34.52
C LYS A 457 -9.23 -27.39 35.75
N LEU A 458 -10.50 -27.54 36.11
CA LEU A 458 -10.92 -28.32 37.28
C LEU A 458 -10.75 -29.83 37.06
N LEU A 459 -10.99 -30.33 35.85
CA LEU A 459 -10.74 -31.72 35.46
C LEU A 459 -9.25 -32.07 35.56
N LEU A 460 -8.37 -31.23 35.00
CA LEU A 460 -6.93 -31.44 35.06
C LEU A 460 -6.39 -31.33 36.50
N LEU A 461 -6.89 -30.39 37.30
CA LEU A 461 -6.45 -30.20 38.68
C LEU A 461 -6.92 -31.33 39.63
N GLY A 462 -8.16 -31.78 39.49
CA GLY A 462 -8.74 -32.80 40.37
C GLY A 462 -8.43 -34.24 39.95
N TYR A 463 -8.37 -34.51 38.64
CA TYR A 463 -8.34 -35.86 38.08
C TYR A 463 -7.24 -36.07 37.05
N GLY A 464 -6.29 -35.14 36.92
CA GLY A 464 -5.13 -35.27 36.02
C GLY A 464 -4.32 -36.55 36.24
N GLY A 465 -4.28 -37.08 37.47
CA GLY A 465 -3.62 -38.35 37.78
C GLY A 465 -4.32 -39.60 37.23
N ALA A 466 -5.65 -39.57 37.06
CA ALA A 466 -6.40 -40.64 36.41
C ALA A 466 -6.28 -40.54 34.88
N ILE A 467 -6.37 -39.32 34.35
CA ILE A 467 -6.22 -39.01 32.93
C ILE A 467 -4.81 -39.39 32.42
N ALA A 468 -3.76 -39.13 33.20
CA ALA A 468 -2.38 -39.42 32.80
C ALA A 468 -2.02 -40.92 32.78
N LYS A 469 -2.80 -41.77 33.46
CA LYS A 469 -2.58 -43.23 33.48
C LYS A 469 -3.21 -43.93 32.27
N GLU A 470 -4.17 -43.30 31.61
CA GLU A 470 -4.91 -43.89 30.50
C GLU A 470 -4.22 -43.60 29.16
N SER A 471 -3.84 -44.64 28.42
CA SER A 471 -3.06 -44.50 27.19
C SER A 471 -3.83 -43.84 26.04
N SER A 472 -5.16 -43.99 26.01
CA SER A 472 -6.06 -43.44 24.99
C SER A 472 -6.16 -41.90 25.02
N GLN A 473 -5.88 -41.26 26.17
CA GLN A 473 -5.96 -39.81 26.33
C GLN A 473 -4.66 -39.07 25.98
N SER A 474 -3.59 -39.82 25.66
CA SER A 474 -2.29 -39.23 25.31
C SER A 474 -2.32 -38.42 24.01
N GLU A 475 -3.18 -38.80 23.06
CA GLU A 475 -3.37 -38.08 21.80
C GLU A 475 -4.18 -36.79 22.01
N ASN A 476 -5.24 -36.85 22.82
CA ASN A 476 -6.04 -35.67 23.19
C ASN A 476 -5.21 -34.63 23.95
N LEU A 477 -4.30 -35.06 24.83
CA LEU A 477 -3.36 -34.17 25.52
C LEU A 477 -2.36 -33.51 24.56
N LYS A 478 -1.88 -34.22 23.54
CA LYS A 478 -1.00 -33.64 22.50
C LYS A 478 -1.74 -32.62 21.64
N ASN A 479 -2.98 -32.92 21.25
CA ASN A 479 -3.81 -32.01 20.47
C ASN A 479 -4.15 -30.74 21.28
N LEU A 480 -4.51 -30.89 22.55
CA LEU A 480 -4.72 -29.77 23.47
C LEU A 480 -3.45 -28.93 23.66
N GLN A 481 -2.29 -29.56 23.86
CA GLN A 481 -1.02 -28.86 24.00
C GLN A 481 -0.66 -28.07 22.73
N SER A 482 -0.89 -28.65 21.55
CA SER A 482 -0.67 -27.96 20.28
C SER A 482 -1.61 -26.76 20.10
N GLY A 483 -2.91 -26.94 20.38
CA GLY A 483 -3.91 -25.87 20.33
C GLY A 483 -3.58 -24.71 21.27
N LEU A 484 -3.25 -25.01 22.55
CA LEU A 484 -2.86 -23.99 23.52
C LEU A 484 -1.54 -23.29 23.16
N ASN A 485 -0.54 -24.02 22.66
CA ASN A 485 0.72 -23.40 22.21
C ASN A 485 0.52 -22.47 21.02
N ASN A 486 -0.38 -22.80 20.09
CA ASN A 486 -0.74 -21.90 18.99
C ASN A 486 -1.44 -20.63 19.52
N GLY A 487 -2.31 -20.77 20.53
CA GLY A 487 -2.90 -19.62 21.23
C GLY A 487 -1.85 -18.73 21.92
N ILE A 488 -0.87 -19.33 22.61
CA ILE A 488 0.21 -18.60 23.28
C ILE A 488 1.10 -17.85 22.28
N LYS A 489 1.38 -18.43 21.11
CA LYS A 489 2.16 -17.76 20.04
C LYS A 489 1.45 -16.51 19.50
N LEU A 490 0.11 -16.48 19.53
CA LEU A 490 -0.69 -15.35 19.06
C LEU A 490 -0.81 -14.23 20.11
N LEU A 491 -0.60 -14.54 21.40
CA LEU A 491 -0.78 -13.61 22.51
C LEU A 491 0.10 -12.34 22.43
N PRO A 492 1.41 -12.41 22.09
CA PRO A 492 2.23 -11.20 21.91
C PRO A 492 1.70 -10.28 20.81
N HIS A 493 1.19 -10.84 19.72
CA HIS A 493 0.59 -10.07 18.62
C HIS A 493 -0.72 -9.41 19.05
N LEU A 494 -1.57 -10.12 19.80
CA LEU A 494 -2.80 -9.56 20.35
C LEU A 494 -2.53 -8.46 21.39
N LEU A 495 -1.50 -8.61 22.24
CA LEU A 495 -1.08 -7.58 23.18
C LEU A 495 -0.57 -6.32 22.47
N ALA A 496 0.21 -6.47 21.40
CA ALA A 496 0.64 -5.35 20.58
C ALA A 496 -0.56 -4.64 19.93
N LEU A 497 -1.54 -5.40 19.45
CA LEU A 497 -2.76 -4.87 18.86
C LEU A 497 -3.66 -4.19 19.90
N GLN A 498 -3.78 -4.76 21.10
CA GLN A 498 -4.46 -4.14 22.25
C GLN A 498 -3.78 -2.82 22.63
N GLY A 499 -2.45 -2.76 22.67
CA GLY A 499 -1.71 -1.53 22.94
C GLY A 499 -1.99 -0.44 21.89
N ARG A 500 -1.99 -0.81 20.60
CA ARG A 500 -2.35 0.10 19.50
C ARG A 500 -3.80 0.58 19.60
N LEU A 501 -4.75 -0.31 19.87
CA LEU A 501 -6.16 0.04 20.04
C LEU A 501 -6.40 0.94 21.26
N GLN A 502 -5.73 0.67 22.38
CA GLN A 502 -5.82 1.50 23.58
C GLN A 502 -5.26 2.90 23.35
N LEU A 503 -4.18 3.01 22.57
CA LEU A 503 -3.62 4.29 22.15
C LEU A 503 -4.57 5.04 21.20
N LEU A 504 -5.17 4.35 20.22
CA LEU A 504 -6.18 4.97 19.35
C LEU A 504 -7.40 5.44 20.14
N LYS A 505 -7.86 4.65 21.11
CA LYS A 505 -8.97 5.01 22.00
C LYS A 505 -8.62 6.23 22.85
N SER A 506 -7.45 6.29 23.47
CA SER A 506 -7.04 7.44 24.27
C SER A 506 -6.89 8.70 23.42
N GLN A 507 -6.36 8.60 22.20
CA GLN A 507 -6.30 9.71 21.25
C GLN A 507 -7.70 10.20 20.83
N SER A 508 -8.63 9.27 20.58
CA SER A 508 -10.02 9.63 20.25
C SER A 508 -10.72 10.30 21.42
N GLU A 509 -10.55 9.79 22.64
CA GLU A 509 -11.10 10.40 23.86
C GLU A 509 -10.51 11.79 24.11
N LEU A 510 -9.20 11.99 23.89
CA LEU A 510 -8.56 13.31 23.99
C LEU A 510 -9.15 14.30 22.98
N ARG A 511 -9.31 13.90 21.71
CA ARG A 511 -9.96 14.74 20.68
C ARG A 511 -11.40 15.07 21.04
N SER A 512 -12.14 14.09 21.56
CA SER A 512 -13.51 14.31 22.05
C SER A 512 -13.53 15.31 23.20
N ARG A 513 -12.65 15.17 24.19
CA ARG A 513 -12.56 16.08 25.35
C ARG A 513 -12.20 17.50 24.95
N ILE A 514 -11.24 17.67 24.05
CA ILE A 514 -10.84 18.98 23.51
C ILE A 514 -12.02 19.62 22.75
N SER A 515 -12.75 18.84 21.95
CA SER A 515 -13.94 19.33 21.25
C SER A 515 -15.04 19.78 22.21
N THR A 516 -15.29 19.05 23.31
CA THR A 516 -16.27 19.47 24.33
C THR A 516 -15.81 20.69 25.11
N LEU A 517 -14.52 20.80 25.46
CA LEU A 517 -13.99 21.96 26.19
C LEU A 517 -14.08 23.26 25.36
N ASN A 518 -13.87 23.18 24.04
CA ASN A 518 -14.03 24.34 23.15
C ASN A 518 -15.49 24.77 22.94
N ILE A 519 -16.45 23.88 23.19
CA ILE A 519 -17.89 24.19 23.13
C ILE A 519 -18.33 24.83 24.45
N GLU A 520 -17.82 24.37 25.60
CA GLU A 520 -18.18 24.92 26.92
C GLU A 520 -17.59 26.32 27.19
N THR A 521 -16.56 26.76 26.47
CA THR A 521 -16.00 28.12 26.58
C THR A 521 -16.69 29.17 25.70
N ASN A 522 -17.63 28.79 24.84
CA ASN A 522 -18.27 29.70 23.87
C ASN A 522 -19.68 30.18 24.26
N ASP A 523 -20.20 29.76 25.41
CA ASP A 523 -21.58 30.08 25.81
C ASP A 523 -21.71 31.28 26.79
N ASP A 524 -20.62 32.02 27.11
CA ASP A 524 -20.71 33.06 28.16
C ASP A 524 -19.89 34.35 27.96
N ILE A 525 -19.49 34.76 26.74
CA ILE A 525 -18.97 36.13 26.53
C ILE A 525 -19.50 36.75 25.22
N GLU A 526 -20.50 37.62 25.37
CA GLU A 526 -20.73 38.74 24.47
C GLU A 526 -19.52 39.70 24.54
N ASP A 527 -19.13 40.18 23.36
CA ASP A 527 -18.28 41.34 23.09
C ASP A 527 -16.75 41.26 23.29
N ASP A 528 -16.14 41.91 22.28
CA ASP A 528 -14.82 42.49 22.16
C ASP A 528 -13.62 41.67 21.67
N ASN A 529 -13.00 42.29 20.66
CA ASN A 529 -11.69 42.03 20.06
C ASN A 529 -10.68 41.44 21.04
N ASP A 530 -10.06 40.31 20.67
CA ASP A 530 -8.62 40.30 20.42
C ASP A 530 -8.19 39.05 19.65
N ASN A 531 -7.39 39.29 18.61
CA ASN A 531 -6.64 38.24 17.91
C ASN A 531 -5.52 37.74 18.84
N GLU A 532 -5.79 36.74 19.68
CA GLU A 532 -4.73 35.89 20.23
C GLU A 532 -4.59 34.62 19.39
N SER A 533 -3.64 34.72 18.45
CA SER A 533 -3.02 33.59 17.77
C SER A 533 -2.45 32.62 18.80
N ILE A 534 -3.20 31.57 19.12
CA ILE A 534 -2.72 30.43 19.91
C ILE A 534 -1.61 29.73 19.12
N VAL A 535 -0.36 30.06 19.47
CA VAL A 535 0.85 29.41 18.95
C VAL A 535 0.95 28.03 19.61
N TYR A 536 0.73 26.99 18.81
CA TYR A 536 1.04 25.62 19.19
C TYR A 536 2.57 25.46 19.25
N ALA A 537 3.13 25.55 20.47
CA ALA A 537 4.48 25.11 20.74
C ALA A 537 4.50 23.58 20.69
N ASN A 538 4.92 23.03 19.54
CA ASN A 538 5.38 21.66 19.43
C ASN A 538 6.50 21.44 20.46
N GLY A 539 6.33 20.48 21.35
CA GLY A 539 7.40 19.96 22.19
C GLY A 539 8.32 19.06 21.36
N GLU A 540 9.27 19.65 20.64
CA GLU A 540 10.46 18.98 20.14
C GLU A 540 11.70 19.81 20.50
N ASN A 541 12.32 19.43 21.62
CA ASN A 541 13.77 19.28 21.82
C ASN A 541 14.73 20.29 21.12
N ASP A 542 14.95 21.45 21.76
CA ASP A 542 16.15 22.28 21.55
C ASP A 542 17.33 21.71 22.37
N GLU A 543 17.98 20.68 21.84
CA GLU A 543 19.40 20.43 22.13
C GLU A 543 20.21 21.04 20.98
N ASN A 544 20.54 22.34 21.07
CA ASN A 544 21.72 22.98 20.47
C ASN A 544 21.61 24.51 20.60
N ASP A 545 21.99 25.07 21.75
CA ASP A 545 22.69 26.37 21.80
C ASP A 545 23.10 26.71 23.25
N ILE A 546 24.16 26.06 23.72
CA ILE A 546 24.94 26.54 24.87
C ILE A 546 26.37 26.81 24.37
N SER A 547 26.51 27.84 23.53
CA SER A 547 27.83 28.36 23.16
C SER A 547 27.77 29.85 22.83
N LYS A 548 27.46 30.66 23.85
CA LYS A 548 27.91 32.05 24.00
C LYS A 548 27.43 32.56 25.36
N PHE A 549 28.23 33.45 25.95
CA PHE A 549 28.16 33.98 27.31
C PHE A 549 28.85 33.11 28.36
N ILE A 550 30.17 33.27 28.47
CA ILE A 550 30.83 33.85 29.65
C ILE A 550 32.21 34.34 29.19
N GLU A 551 32.32 35.64 28.90
CA GLU A 551 33.57 36.39 28.94
C GLU A 551 33.25 37.65 29.76
N THR A 552 33.59 37.67 31.05
CA THR A 552 34.27 38.83 31.67
C THR A 552 34.83 38.44 33.05
N GLU A 553 36.16 38.50 33.14
CA GLU A 553 36.97 38.96 34.28
C GLU A 553 36.80 38.33 35.67
N SER A 554 37.82 37.58 36.10
CA SER A 554 38.72 37.94 37.22
C SER A 554 39.80 36.86 37.36
N GLN A 555 41.06 37.22 37.07
CA GLN A 555 42.10 37.51 38.06
C GLN A 555 42.74 36.27 38.69
N ASP A 556 43.95 36.01 38.19
CA ASP A 556 45.19 35.98 38.98
C ASP A 556 45.75 34.64 39.44
N THR A 557 47.08 34.60 39.30
CA THR A 557 48.10 33.82 40.01
C THR A 557 48.49 32.39 39.61
N LEU A 558 49.76 32.33 39.16
CA LEU A 558 50.84 31.39 39.51
C LEU A 558 50.76 29.98 38.91
N ALA A 559 51.82 29.32 38.47
CA ALA A 559 53.24 29.61 38.27
C ALA A 559 53.83 28.30 37.68
N GLU A 560 54.97 28.40 36.98
CA GLU A 560 55.99 27.33 36.82
C GLU A 560 55.55 26.07 36.02
N GLU A 561 56.35 25.37 35.22
CA GLU A 561 57.77 25.35 34.84
C GLU A 561 57.81 24.30 33.67
N VAL A 562 58.41 24.59 32.51
CA VAL A 562 59.81 24.28 32.10
C VAL A 562 59.94 22.98 31.26
N GLU A 563 60.93 23.05 30.37
CA GLU A 563 61.55 22.08 29.43
C GLU A 563 60.80 21.92 28.09
N GLU A 564 61.33 22.36 26.93
CA GLU A 564 62.58 21.89 26.26
C GLU A 564 62.54 20.34 26.06
N ASP A 565 62.77 19.73 24.91
CA ASP A 565 63.72 20.04 23.84
C ASP A 565 63.42 19.20 22.58
N ASP A 566 64.04 19.65 21.48
CA ASP A 566 64.69 18.88 20.41
C ASP A 566 63.90 18.09 19.35
N ASP A 567 63.93 18.64 18.13
CA ASP A 567 64.80 18.20 17.02
C ASP A 567 64.94 16.67 16.78
N ASP A 568 64.55 16.22 15.59
CA ASP A 568 65.54 15.85 14.55
C ASP A 568 64.88 15.31 13.26
N GLU A 569 65.39 15.84 12.15
CA GLU A 569 65.45 15.36 10.74
C GLU A 569 64.19 15.06 9.89
#